data_AF-G3ADZ0-F1
#
_entry.id   AF-G3ADZ0-F1
#
_cell.length_a   1.000
_cell.length_b   1.000
_cell.length_c   1.000
_cell.angle_alpha   90.00
_cell.angle_beta   90.00
_cell.angle_gamma   90.00
#
_symmetry.space_group_name_H-M   'P 1'
#
loop_
_entity.id
_entity.type
_entity.pdbx_description
1 polymer ?
#
loop_
_entity_poly.entity_id
_entity_poly.type
_entity_poly.pdbx_seq_one_letter_code
_entity_poly.pdbx_strand_id
1 'polypeptide(L)'
;MKPEFANPVIEISSKVSNSHFLILEQIMPDSSDNSFATKMLYHFNHLRSPIQCVEHYPTKELQMTRFRQYYSSVEVKNLFENWLYLVDDEMKSKISQVEEFDEWEEFIIFCQHYVLVHGTNTDQLIYETPNGEIESKEYPMDTTVTMVQDSRFNAEQLEIKFPAITSVDSKIYVNGGLKQTRTNEMLELDLESGTISNVEMNLQPSARMCHTLTTLADNKMLLVGGRSRPGLHFQDVYLCNKGVWEKLPDMPVKRSRHACVSVTEAEVLLFGGLTDENNDSDKLFLQYDVRSGTSKELKIKGDSPGNLLSCSMNYDGEFGYIFGGISNHNVPIVNDKLYKFKIIDDTIEIESVYQDYLLSRIGSQSKLLGNKLLIVGGVSTIKMLTKKTNIMTLELADFKWKYVQVPEQIRKTSPPIFIGFGLVEKSSHKQRDASASYFMLGGGAVCYSFGSCFNSVYRLDIVN
;
A
#
# COMPACT_ATOMS: atom_id res chain seq x y z
N MET A 1 12.62 -30.09 -1.94
CA MET A 1 13.79 -30.81 -2.51
C MET A 1 14.83 -29.79 -2.91
N LYS A 2 16.11 -30.14 -2.85
CA LYS A 2 17.17 -29.31 -3.45
C LYS A 2 17.19 -29.45 -4.99
N PRO A 3 17.74 -28.47 -5.74
CA PRO A 3 17.80 -28.52 -7.20
C PRO A 3 18.44 -29.78 -7.76
N GLU A 4 19.48 -30.32 -7.13
CA GLU A 4 20.18 -31.53 -7.60
C GLU A 4 19.29 -32.79 -7.60
N PHE A 5 18.19 -32.78 -6.84
CA PHE A 5 17.21 -33.87 -6.82
C PHE A 5 15.95 -33.52 -7.61
N ALA A 6 15.56 -32.24 -7.64
CA ALA A 6 14.37 -31.80 -8.35
C ALA A 6 14.58 -31.75 -9.88
N ASN A 7 15.73 -31.24 -10.34
CA ASN A 7 16.00 -31.07 -11.76
C ASN A 7 16.05 -32.41 -12.54
N PRO A 8 16.65 -33.51 -12.02
CA PRO A 8 16.62 -34.79 -12.72
C PRO A 8 15.20 -35.31 -13.00
N VAL A 9 14.23 -35.03 -12.11
CA VAL A 9 12.83 -35.41 -12.35
C VAL A 9 12.25 -34.67 -13.56
N ILE A 10 12.53 -33.37 -13.66
CA ILE A 10 12.11 -32.51 -14.78
C ILE A 10 12.79 -32.96 -16.10
N GLU A 11 14.08 -33.30 -16.03
CA GLU A 11 14.84 -33.79 -17.20
C GLU A 11 14.30 -35.14 -17.69
N ILE A 12 14.02 -36.08 -16.78
CA ILE A 12 13.51 -37.40 -17.15
C ILE A 12 12.13 -37.26 -17.79
N SER A 13 11.25 -36.42 -17.23
CA SER A 13 9.92 -36.22 -17.80
C SER A 13 9.97 -35.59 -19.19
N SER A 14 10.93 -34.69 -19.46
CA SER A 14 11.01 -34.02 -20.76
C SER A 14 11.39 -34.94 -21.93
N LYS A 15 12.03 -36.08 -21.63
CA LYS A 15 12.38 -37.13 -22.60
C LYS A 15 11.18 -37.95 -23.07
N VAL A 16 10.04 -37.87 -22.38
CA VAL A 16 8.80 -38.54 -22.78
C VAL A 16 8.10 -37.70 -23.84
N SER A 17 7.78 -38.29 -25.00
CA SER A 17 7.07 -37.60 -26.10
C SER A 17 5.71 -37.06 -25.64
N ASN A 18 5.34 -35.85 -26.10
CA ASN A 18 4.08 -35.18 -25.77
C ASN A 18 3.87 -35.03 -24.25
N SER A 19 4.91 -34.61 -23.54
CA SER A 19 4.87 -34.45 -22.09
C SER A 19 4.67 -32.99 -21.69
N HIS A 20 3.90 -32.81 -20.63
CA HIS A 20 3.70 -31.53 -19.96
C HIS A 20 4.15 -31.69 -18.51
N PHE A 21 4.82 -30.67 -17.98
CA PHE A 21 5.21 -30.58 -16.58
C PHE A 21 4.63 -29.31 -15.99
N LEU A 22 3.77 -29.48 -15.00
CA LEU A 22 3.14 -28.39 -14.25
C LEU A 22 3.68 -28.43 -12.82
N ILE A 23 4.26 -27.33 -12.36
CA ILE A 23 4.65 -27.16 -10.97
C ILE A 23 4.17 -25.84 -10.42
N LEU A 24 3.58 -25.91 -9.23
CA LEU A 24 3.28 -24.76 -8.39
C LEU A 24 4.30 -24.74 -7.25
N GLU A 25 5.18 -23.74 -7.21
CA GLU A 25 6.16 -23.59 -6.14
C GLU A 25 6.45 -22.14 -5.78
N GLN A 26 7.12 -21.93 -4.64
CA GLN A 26 7.41 -20.60 -4.12
C GLN A 26 8.58 -19.93 -4.85
N ILE A 27 8.52 -18.60 -4.94
CA ILE A 27 9.59 -17.71 -5.40
C ILE A 27 9.81 -16.57 -4.40
N MET A 28 10.93 -15.85 -4.53
CA MET A 28 11.29 -14.67 -3.73
C MET A 28 11.75 -13.53 -4.67
N PRO A 29 10.83 -12.82 -5.34
CA PRO A 29 11.18 -11.97 -6.48
C PRO A 29 12.10 -10.77 -6.17
N ASP A 30 12.19 -10.33 -4.91
CA ASP A 30 13.08 -9.24 -4.46
C ASP A 30 14.34 -9.82 -3.81
N SER A 31 14.18 -10.39 -2.61
CA SER A 31 15.19 -11.23 -1.97
C SER A 31 14.61 -11.97 -0.75
N SER A 32 15.43 -12.82 -0.14
CA SER A 32 15.12 -13.48 1.14
C SER A 32 15.00 -12.51 2.33
N ASP A 33 15.50 -11.28 2.22
CA ASP A 33 15.39 -10.24 3.26
C ASP A 33 14.11 -9.39 3.14
N ASN A 34 13.21 -9.73 2.22
CA ASN A 34 11.87 -9.15 2.16
C ASN A 34 11.01 -9.66 3.34
N SER A 35 10.13 -8.80 3.87
CA SER A 35 9.30 -9.10 5.04
C SER A 35 8.42 -10.35 4.87
N PHE A 36 7.80 -10.52 3.70
CA PHE A 36 6.99 -11.72 3.42
C PHE A 36 7.87 -12.97 3.26
N ALA A 37 8.94 -12.87 2.46
CA ALA A 37 9.87 -13.96 2.21
C ALA A 37 10.52 -14.48 3.51
N THR A 38 10.88 -13.58 4.43
CA THR A 38 11.43 -13.92 5.74
C THR A 38 10.46 -14.79 6.55
N LYS A 39 9.18 -14.45 6.58
CA LYS A 39 8.14 -15.24 7.28
C LYS A 39 7.89 -16.57 6.60
N MET A 40 7.81 -16.58 5.27
CA MET A 40 7.68 -17.81 4.49
C MET A 40 8.82 -18.79 4.76
N LEU A 41 10.08 -18.35 4.65
CA LEU A 41 11.25 -19.19 4.92
C LEU A 41 11.28 -19.68 6.37
N TYR A 42 11.00 -18.79 7.33
CA TYR A 42 10.94 -19.15 8.75
C TYR A 42 9.90 -20.24 9.00
N HIS A 43 8.68 -20.10 8.46
CA HIS A 43 7.59 -21.06 8.60
C HIS A 43 8.00 -22.47 8.14
N PHE A 44 8.50 -22.60 6.90
CA PHE A 44 8.91 -23.89 6.35
C PHE A 44 10.10 -24.51 7.08
N ASN A 45 11.05 -23.69 7.53
CA ASN A 45 12.15 -24.15 8.38
C ASN A 45 11.66 -24.67 9.74
N HIS A 46 10.71 -23.97 10.37
CA HIS A 46 10.14 -24.36 11.65
C HIS A 46 9.36 -25.68 11.56
N LEU A 47 8.69 -25.91 10.43
CA LEU A 47 8.03 -27.19 10.10
C LEU A 47 9.01 -28.30 9.67
N ARG A 48 10.34 -28.05 9.73
CA ARG A 48 11.39 -28.97 9.27
C ARG A 48 11.22 -29.42 7.82
N SER A 49 10.62 -28.55 7.00
CA SER A 49 10.30 -28.79 5.60
C SER A 49 10.79 -27.62 4.73
N PRO A 50 12.11 -27.33 4.74
CA PRO A 50 12.65 -26.15 4.06
C PRO A 50 12.35 -26.17 2.56
N ILE A 51 11.94 -25.02 2.04
CA ILE A 51 11.81 -24.78 0.60
C ILE A 51 13.20 -24.43 0.04
N GLN A 52 13.81 -25.37 -0.70
CA GLN A 52 15.23 -25.26 -1.09
C GLN A 52 15.43 -24.85 -2.55
N CYS A 53 14.50 -25.19 -3.45
CA CYS A 53 14.56 -24.75 -4.85
C CYS A 53 14.53 -23.22 -4.97
N VAL A 54 13.78 -22.55 -4.09
CA VAL A 54 13.61 -21.10 -4.14
C VAL A 54 14.91 -20.32 -3.90
N GLU A 55 15.90 -20.91 -3.23
CA GLU A 55 17.22 -20.30 -3.03
C GLU A 55 18.01 -20.19 -4.34
N HIS A 56 17.77 -21.09 -5.29
CA HIS A 56 18.46 -21.13 -6.60
C HIS A 56 17.61 -20.54 -7.72
N TYR A 57 16.28 -20.63 -7.60
CA TYR A 57 15.33 -20.11 -8.59
C TYR A 57 14.32 -19.13 -7.95
N PRO A 58 14.79 -18.01 -7.36
CA PRO A 58 13.93 -17.07 -6.63
C PRO A 58 13.04 -16.21 -7.52
N THR A 59 13.15 -16.26 -8.85
CA THR A 59 12.38 -15.39 -9.74
C THR A 59 11.73 -16.16 -10.89
N LYS A 60 10.74 -15.55 -11.53
CA LYS A 60 10.09 -16.10 -12.73
C LYS A 60 11.11 -16.35 -13.85
N GLU A 61 12.05 -15.43 -14.03
CA GLU A 61 13.07 -15.48 -15.07
C GLU A 61 14.06 -16.64 -14.83
N LEU A 62 14.41 -16.91 -13.58
CA LEU A 62 15.26 -18.04 -13.22
C LEU A 62 14.52 -19.37 -13.34
N GLN A 63 13.22 -19.43 -13.01
CA GLN A 63 12.38 -20.61 -13.27
C GLN A 63 12.23 -20.88 -14.77
N MET A 64 12.00 -19.83 -15.56
CA MET A 64 11.95 -19.91 -17.01
C MET A 64 13.26 -20.48 -17.57
N THR A 65 14.40 -19.93 -17.11
CA THR A 65 15.74 -20.38 -17.52
C THR A 65 16.01 -21.82 -17.10
N ARG A 66 15.55 -22.24 -15.91
CA ARG A 66 15.64 -23.62 -15.42
C ARG A 66 14.92 -24.59 -16.34
N PHE A 67 13.66 -24.31 -16.67
CA PHE A 67 12.83 -25.25 -17.44
C PHE A 67 13.20 -25.30 -18.93
N ARG A 68 13.66 -24.19 -19.51
CA ARG A 68 14.13 -24.12 -20.90
C ARG A 68 15.36 -24.97 -21.19
N GLN A 69 16.06 -25.44 -20.15
CA GLN A 69 17.13 -26.42 -20.32
C GLN A 69 16.61 -27.80 -20.72
N TYR A 70 15.34 -28.11 -20.44
CA TYR A 70 14.77 -29.45 -20.58
C TYR A 70 13.59 -29.51 -21.56
N TYR A 71 12.77 -28.46 -21.60
CA TYR A 71 11.58 -28.34 -22.42
C TYR A 71 11.74 -27.26 -23.50
N SER A 72 11.22 -27.53 -24.70
CA SER A 72 11.30 -26.58 -25.84
C SER A 72 10.36 -25.38 -25.68
N SER A 73 9.23 -25.57 -25.00
CA SER A 73 8.20 -24.57 -24.77
C SER A 73 7.98 -24.42 -23.27
N VAL A 74 8.09 -23.19 -22.75
CA VAL A 74 7.95 -22.90 -21.31
C VAL A 74 7.22 -21.59 -21.09
N GLU A 75 6.26 -21.60 -20.18
CA GLU A 75 5.55 -20.42 -19.67
C GLU A 75 5.58 -20.41 -18.13
N VAL A 76 5.68 -19.21 -17.55
CA VAL A 76 5.75 -19.01 -16.09
C VAL A 76 4.88 -17.82 -15.73
N LYS A 77 3.91 -18.02 -14.83
CA LYS A 77 3.06 -16.97 -14.29
C LYS A 77 2.95 -17.09 -12.78
N ASN A 78 2.93 -15.97 -12.08
CA ASN A 78 2.59 -15.96 -10.66
C ASN A 78 1.07 -16.18 -10.46
N LEU A 79 0.64 -16.49 -9.24
CA LEU A 79 -0.78 -16.80 -9.00
C LEU A 79 -1.71 -15.62 -9.32
N PHE A 80 -1.23 -14.38 -9.24
CA PHE A 80 -2.04 -13.20 -9.53
C PHE A 80 -2.22 -13.01 -11.03
N GLU A 81 -1.18 -13.26 -11.82
CA GLU A 81 -1.28 -13.31 -13.28
C GLU A 81 -2.25 -14.42 -13.74
N ASN A 82 -2.25 -15.58 -13.07
CA ASN A 82 -3.23 -16.63 -13.33
C ASN A 82 -4.67 -16.14 -13.03
N TRP A 83 -4.87 -15.47 -11.90
CA TRP A 83 -6.15 -14.83 -11.56
C TRP A 83 -6.60 -13.83 -12.64
N LEU A 84 -5.67 -13.03 -13.17
CA LEU A 84 -6.00 -12.04 -14.21
C LEU A 84 -6.36 -12.70 -15.55
N TYR A 85 -5.55 -13.65 -16.02
CA TYR A 85 -5.59 -14.14 -17.41
C TYR A 85 -6.36 -15.44 -17.61
N LEU A 86 -6.47 -16.31 -16.60
CA LEU A 86 -7.14 -17.61 -16.73
C LEU A 86 -8.55 -17.63 -16.15
N VAL A 87 -8.84 -16.74 -15.20
CA VAL A 87 -10.16 -16.66 -14.56
C VAL A 87 -10.99 -15.60 -15.27
N ASP A 88 -12.10 -16.00 -15.88
CA ASP A 88 -13.02 -15.07 -16.54
C ASP A 88 -13.76 -14.17 -15.53
N ASP A 89 -14.32 -13.06 -16.04
CA ASP A 89 -14.98 -12.06 -15.20
C ASP A 89 -16.28 -12.58 -14.56
N GLU A 90 -16.93 -13.58 -15.17
CA GLU A 90 -18.11 -14.24 -14.59
C GLU A 90 -17.73 -15.00 -13.32
N MET A 91 -16.64 -15.77 -13.36
CA MET A 91 -16.11 -16.49 -12.23
C MET A 91 -15.57 -15.55 -11.15
N LYS A 92 -14.85 -14.48 -11.52
CA LYS A 92 -14.40 -13.45 -10.57
C LYS A 92 -15.58 -12.82 -9.83
N SER A 93 -16.67 -12.52 -10.56
CA SER A 93 -17.92 -12.00 -9.98
C SER A 93 -18.57 -13.01 -9.03
N LYS A 94 -18.65 -14.29 -9.40
CA LYS A 94 -19.16 -15.34 -8.50
C LYS A 94 -18.33 -15.47 -7.23
N ILE A 95 -17.00 -15.43 -7.34
CA ILE A 95 -16.09 -15.51 -6.20
C ILE A 95 -16.27 -14.31 -5.26
N SER A 96 -16.44 -13.09 -5.79
CA SER A 96 -16.70 -11.91 -4.96
C SER A 96 -18.01 -11.97 -4.15
N GLN A 97 -18.91 -12.91 -4.48
CA GLN A 97 -20.17 -13.12 -3.75
C GLN A 97 -20.06 -14.20 -2.66
N VAL A 98 -18.95 -14.93 -2.58
CA VAL A 98 -18.76 -16.01 -1.59
C VAL A 98 -18.61 -15.43 -0.18
N GLU A 99 -17.79 -14.39 -0.04
CA GLU A 99 -17.57 -13.68 1.21
C GLU A 99 -17.12 -12.24 0.94
N GLU A 100 -17.31 -11.36 1.93
CA GLU A 100 -16.76 -10.00 1.84
C GLU A 100 -15.23 -10.05 1.96
N PHE A 101 -14.53 -9.46 0.99
CA PHE A 101 -13.06 -9.51 0.91
C PHE A 101 -12.46 -8.11 0.77
N ASP A 102 -11.44 -7.78 1.58
CA ASP A 102 -10.72 -6.51 1.46
C ASP A 102 -9.22 -6.60 1.69
N GLU A 103 -8.65 -7.79 1.65
CA GLU A 103 -7.23 -8.05 1.92
C GLU A 103 -6.41 -8.14 0.61
N TRP A 104 -6.76 -7.31 -0.38
CA TRP A 104 -6.09 -7.30 -1.69
C TRP A 104 -4.58 -7.14 -1.57
N GLU A 105 -4.11 -6.29 -0.65
CA GLU A 105 -2.67 -6.11 -0.43
C GLU A 105 -1.97 -7.40 -0.01
N GLU A 106 -2.56 -8.16 0.92
CA GLU A 106 -1.99 -9.42 1.41
C GLU A 106 -2.10 -10.53 0.36
N PHE A 107 -3.23 -10.61 -0.35
CA PHE A 107 -3.46 -11.59 -1.42
C PHE A 107 -2.48 -11.40 -2.58
N ILE A 108 -2.25 -10.17 -3.03
CA ILE A 108 -1.33 -9.87 -4.12
C ILE A 108 0.10 -10.27 -3.75
N ILE A 109 0.59 -9.91 -2.55
CA ILE A 109 1.93 -10.31 -2.12
C ILE A 109 2.05 -11.84 -2.03
N PHE A 110 1.06 -12.51 -1.45
CA PHE A 110 1.03 -13.98 -1.41
C PHE A 110 1.13 -14.55 -2.83
N CYS A 111 0.28 -14.09 -3.74
CA CYS A 111 0.24 -14.58 -5.10
C CYS A 111 1.55 -14.34 -5.88
N GLN A 112 2.25 -13.23 -5.61
CA GLN A 112 3.52 -12.89 -6.24
C GLN A 112 4.72 -13.71 -5.72
N HIS A 113 4.56 -14.43 -4.60
CA HIS A 113 5.56 -15.36 -4.05
C HIS A 113 5.33 -16.81 -4.48
N TYR A 114 4.39 -17.07 -5.40
CA TYR A 114 4.10 -18.39 -5.95
C TYR A 114 4.04 -18.32 -7.47
N VAL A 115 4.58 -19.34 -8.14
CA VAL A 115 4.53 -19.46 -9.60
C VAL A 115 3.98 -20.79 -10.02
N LEU A 116 3.15 -20.76 -11.06
CA LEU A 116 2.85 -21.90 -11.91
C LEU A 116 3.84 -21.88 -13.08
N VAL A 117 4.64 -22.93 -13.18
CA VAL A 117 5.51 -23.18 -14.33
C VAL A 117 4.91 -24.30 -15.16
N HIS A 118 4.80 -24.07 -16.46
CA HIS A 118 4.37 -25.06 -17.43
C HIS A 118 5.49 -25.24 -18.47
N GLY A 119 6.12 -26.41 -18.45
CA GLY A 119 7.07 -26.84 -19.49
C GLY A 119 6.45 -27.93 -20.34
N THR A 120 6.61 -27.84 -21.66
CA THR A 120 6.13 -28.86 -22.60
C THR A 120 7.07 -29.04 -23.78
N ASN A 121 7.08 -30.25 -24.34
CA ASN A 121 7.80 -30.56 -25.59
C ASN A 121 6.88 -30.54 -26.82
N THR A 122 5.68 -29.97 -26.66
CA THR A 122 4.75 -29.67 -27.73
C THR A 122 4.68 -28.15 -27.95
N ASP A 123 3.91 -27.72 -28.96
CA ASP A 123 3.63 -26.31 -29.22
C ASP A 123 2.36 -25.82 -28.49
N GLN A 124 1.86 -26.57 -27.50
CA GLN A 124 0.62 -26.26 -26.78
C GLN A 124 0.91 -25.48 -25.50
N LEU A 125 0.92 -24.14 -25.62
CA LEU A 125 0.95 -23.21 -24.49
C LEU A 125 -0.45 -22.72 -24.14
N ILE A 126 -0.65 -22.30 -22.88
CA ILE A 126 -1.97 -21.86 -22.38
C ILE A 126 -2.17 -20.36 -22.64
N TYR A 127 -1.12 -19.57 -22.46
CA TYR A 127 -1.24 -18.11 -22.55
C TYR A 127 -1.09 -17.64 -24.01
N GLU A 128 -2.12 -16.96 -24.53
CA GLU A 128 -2.09 -16.37 -25.88
C GLU A 128 -1.17 -15.15 -25.99
N THR A 129 -0.91 -14.47 -24.87
CA THR A 129 -0.12 -13.25 -24.84
C THR A 129 1.36 -13.58 -24.66
N PRO A 130 2.29 -12.99 -25.46
CA PRO A 130 3.70 -13.00 -25.13
C PRO A 130 3.88 -12.54 -23.67
N ASN A 131 4.86 -13.08 -22.96
CA ASN A 131 5.32 -12.52 -21.70
C ASN A 131 5.71 -11.05 -21.92
N GLY A 132 4.75 -10.13 -21.80
CA GLY A 132 4.96 -8.69 -21.76
C GLY A 132 5.67 -8.35 -20.46
N GLU A 133 6.90 -8.80 -20.33
CA GLU A 133 7.76 -8.44 -19.22
C GLU A 133 8.09 -6.96 -19.36
N ILE A 134 7.64 -6.18 -18.40
CA ILE A 134 8.13 -4.81 -18.25
C ILE A 134 9.63 -4.92 -17.98
N GLU A 135 10.42 -4.45 -18.95
CA GLU A 135 11.88 -4.44 -18.87
C GLU A 135 12.32 -3.84 -17.52
N SER A 136 13.32 -4.48 -16.91
CA SER A 136 13.93 -3.96 -15.70
C SER A 136 14.64 -2.66 -16.01
N LYS A 137 14.00 -1.53 -15.70
CA LYS A 137 14.64 -0.22 -15.70
C LYS A 137 15.51 -0.06 -14.46
N GLU A 138 16.70 0.49 -14.64
CA GLU A 138 17.51 0.96 -13.53
C GLU A 138 17.14 2.40 -13.20
N TYR A 139 16.99 2.69 -11.91
CA TYR A 139 16.73 4.02 -11.39
C TYR A 139 17.95 4.52 -10.64
N PRO A 140 18.34 5.79 -10.80
CA PRO A 140 19.38 6.39 -9.97
C PRO A 140 18.91 6.49 -8.51
N MET A 141 19.85 6.48 -7.58
CA MET A 141 19.55 6.63 -6.16
C MET A 141 19.26 8.09 -5.82
N ASP A 142 18.22 8.33 -5.03
CA ASP A 142 18.01 9.62 -4.37
C ASP A 142 18.79 9.64 -3.05
N THR A 143 19.84 10.46 -3.00
CA THR A 143 20.67 10.65 -1.81
C THR A 143 20.10 11.70 -0.85
N THR A 144 19.06 12.43 -1.27
CA THR A 144 18.40 13.47 -0.46
C THR A 144 17.39 12.91 0.52
N VAL A 145 17.10 11.61 0.46
CA VAL A 145 16.19 10.92 1.38
C VAL A 145 16.93 9.73 1.99
N THR A 146 17.03 9.69 3.31
CA THR A 146 17.66 8.58 4.02
C THR A 146 16.71 7.94 5.01
N MET A 147 16.59 6.62 4.96
CA MET A 147 15.78 5.86 5.92
C MET A 147 16.63 5.40 7.10
N VAL A 148 16.11 5.61 8.32
CA VAL A 148 16.69 5.10 9.56
C VAL A 148 15.62 4.40 10.39
N GLN A 149 16.02 3.46 11.25
CA GLN A 149 15.15 2.87 12.25
C GLN A 149 15.28 3.70 13.54
N ASP A 150 14.15 4.16 14.10
CA ASP A 150 14.14 4.89 15.37
C ASP A 150 13.92 3.92 16.52
N SER A 151 15.04 3.41 17.08
CA SER A 151 15.02 2.41 18.14
C SER A 151 14.66 2.97 19.52
N ARG A 152 14.36 4.27 19.64
CA ARG A 152 13.89 4.85 20.91
C ARG A 152 12.49 4.36 21.25
N PHE A 153 11.67 4.11 20.23
CA PHE A 153 10.30 3.67 20.38
C PHE A 153 10.18 2.15 20.47
N ASN A 154 9.33 1.66 21.36
CA ASN A 154 8.96 0.25 21.39
C ASN A 154 7.95 -0.06 20.26
N ALA A 155 8.43 -0.70 19.20
CA ALA A 155 7.62 -1.06 18.05
C ALA A 155 6.45 -2.00 18.37
N GLU A 156 6.53 -2.81 19.44
CA GLU A 156 5.45 -3.74 19.84
C GLU A 156 4.14 -2.99 20.17
N GLN A 157 4.24 -1.75 20.65
CA GLN A 157 3.07 -0.91 20.92
C GLN A 157 2.37 -0.43 19.62
N LEU A 158 3.04 -0.57 18.47
CA LEU A 158 2.57 -0.14 17.16
C LEU A 158 2.36 -1.33 16.19
N GLU A 159 2.16 -2.54 16.70
CA GLU A 159 1.72 -3.70 15.91
C GLU A 159 0.25 -3.56 15.49
N ILE A 160 0.00 -2.60 14.60
CA ILE A 160 -1.34 -2.19 14.19
C ILE A 160 -1.40 -1.95 12.68
N LYS A 161 -2.34 -2.60 12.00
CA LYS A 161 -2.58 -2.44 10.56
C LYS A 161 -3.64 -1.37 10.30
N PHE A 162 -3.46 -0.59 9.25
CA PHE A 162 -4.38 0.46 8.81
C PHE A 162 -4.81 1.47 9.91
N PRO A 163 -3.89 1.96 10.76
CA PRO A 163 -4.21 3.07 11.65
C PRO A 163 -4.36 4.37 10.84
N ALA A 164 -5.04 5.36 11.42
CA ALA A 164 -4.95 6.72 10.94
C ALA A 164 -3.90 7.48 11.74
N ILE A 165 -2.99 8.19 11.07
CA ILE A 165 -1.82 8.80 11.70
C ILE A 165 -1.73 10.26 11.31
N THR A 166 -1.46 11.11 12.29
CA THR A 166 -1.32 12.55 12.08
C THR A 166 -0.35 13.17 13.09
N SER A 167 0.06 14.42 12.88
CA SER A 167 1.00 15.11 13.76
C SER A 167 0.45 16.44 14.22
N VAL A 168 0.54 16.71 15.53
CA VAL A 168 0.06 17.94 16.17
C VAL A 168 1.03 18.30 17.29
N ASP A 169 1.37 19.58 17.46
CA ASP A 169 2.19 20.08 18.57
C ASP A 169 3.50 19.31 18.82
N SER A 170 4.26 19.03 17.75
CA SER A 170 5.51 18.24 17.78
C SER A 170 5.38 16.79 18.26
N LYS A 171 4.15 16.28 18.34
CA LYS A 171 3.83 14.89 18.64
C LYS A 171 3.17 14.22 17.44
N ILE A 172 3.23 12.89 17.43
CA ILE A 172 2.51 12.07 16.46
C ILE A 172 1.39 11.33 17.17
N TYR A 173 0.22 11.29 16.56
CA TYR A 173 -0.94 10.55 17.04
C TYR A 173 -1.25 9.39 16.09
N VAL A 174 -1.44 8.20 16.66
CA VAL A 174 -1.85 6.98 15.95
C VAL A 174 -3.20 6.55 16.50
N ASN A 175 -4.24 6.57 15.67
CA ASN A 175 -5.60 6.26 16.09
C ASN A 175 -6.22 5.09 15.34
N GLY A 176 -6.87 4.21 16.10
CA GLY A 176 -7.59 3.06 15.58
C GLY A 176 -6.71 2.16 14.71
N GLY A 177 -7.35 1.34 13.87
CA GLY A 177 -6.69 0.31 13.08
C GLY A 177 -7.01 -1.09 13.59
N LEU A 178 -6.25 -2.08 13.12
CA LEU A 178 -6.45 -3.50 13.34
C LEU A 178 -5.23 -4.12 14.03
N LYS A 179 -5.41 -4.55 15.28
CA LYS A 179 -4.50 -5.46 15.99
C LYS A 179 -4.98 -6.90 15.75
N GLN A 180 -5.24 -7.68 16.82
CA GLN A 180 -6.06 -8.90 16.73
C GLN A 180 -7.52 -8.58 16.39
N THR A 181 -8.02 -7.48 16.95
CA THR A 181 -9.33 -6.91 16.65
C THR A 181 -9.15 -5.42 16.33
N ARG A 182 -10.18 -4.81 15.74
CA ARG A 182 -10.18 -3.36 15.54
C ARG A 182 -10.18 -2.66 16.89
N THR A 183 -9.46 -1.55 16.96
CA THR A 183 -9.36 -0.72 18.16
C THR A 183 -9.79 0.72 17.85
N ASN A 184 -10.12 1.47 18.89
CA ASN A 184 -10.32 2.92 18.87
C ASN A 184 -9.27 3.66 19.70
N GLU A 185 -8.25 2.96 20.19
CA GLU A 185 -7.14 3.55 20.93
C GLU A 185 -6.52 4.73 20.18
N MET A 186 -6.11 5.75 20.93
CA MET A 186 -5.24 6.80 20.45
C MET A 186 -3.91 6.73 21.21
N LEU A 187 -2.86 6.47 20.48
CA LEU A 187 -1.49 6.51 20.96
C LEU A 187 -0.88 7.86 20.63
N GLU A 188 -0.13 8.41 21.58
CA GLU A 188 0.69 9.60 21.42
C GLU A 188 2.16 9.18 21.44
N LEU A 189 2.91 9.60 20.42
CA LEU A 189 4.35 9.45 20.33
C LEU A 189 5.00 10.80 20.62
N ASP A 190 5.75 10.85 21.71
CA ASP A 190 6.59 11.98 22.05
C ASP A 190 7.96 11.81 21.38
N LEU A 191 8.24 12.68 20.41
CA LEU A 191 9.45 12.64 19.60
C LEU A 191 10.71 13.06 20.36
N GLU A 192 10.58 13.77 21.48
CA GLU A 192 11.71 14.16 22.33
C GLU A 192 12.11 13.01 23.25
N SER A 193 11.16 12.47 24.01
CA SER A 193 11.43 11.39 24.98
C SER A 193 11.52 10.00 24.35
N GLY A 194 10.98 9.80 23.14
CA GLY A 194 10.92 8.47 22.51
C GLY A 194 9.88 7.55 23.13
N THR A 195 8.88 8.11 23.82
CA THR A 195 7.86 7.33 24.54
C THR A 195 6.57 7.23 23.74
N ILE A 196 5.85 6.11 23.94
CA ILE A 196 4.51 5.88 23.40
C ILE A 196 3.55 5.72 24.57
N SER A 197 2.55 6.59 24.65
CA SER A 197 1.53 6.58 25.71
C SER A 197 0.13 6.48 25.12
N ASN A 198 -0.80 5.94 25.89
CA ASN A 198 -2.22 6.04 25.57
C ASN A 198 -2.72 7.43 25.97
N VAL A 199 -3.53 8.04 25.11
CA VAL A 199 -4.26 9.26 25.45
C VAL A 199 -5.55 8.85 26.16
N GLU A 200 -5.71 9.24 27.43
CA GLU A 200 -6.95 9.03 28.17
C GLU A 200 -8.06 9.94 27.62
N MET A 201 -9.24 9.38 27.35
CA MET A 201 -10.34 10.07 26.68
C MET A 201 -11.69 9.69 27.26
N ASN A 202 -12.56 10.70 27.45
CA ASN A 202 -13.90 10.53 28.06
C ASN A 202 -14.95 9.98 27.07
N LEU A 203 -14.88 10.37 25.80
CA LEU A 203 -15.72 9.88 24.70
C LEU A 203 -14.78 9.47 23.56
N GLN A 204 -15.03 8.32 22.94
CA GLN A 204 -14.19 7.83 21.84
C GLN A 204 -15.06 7.37 20.67
N PRO A 205 -14.62 7.61 19.42
CA PRO A 205 -15.19 6.96 18.25
C PRO A 205 -15.18 5.43 18.43
N SER A 206 -16.11 4.74 17.78
CA SER A 206 -16.12 3.26 17.77
C SER A 206 -14.85 2.70 17.13
N ALA A 207 -14.45 1.49 17.55
CA ALA A 207 -13.31 0.78 16.99
C ALA A 207 -13.44 0.59 15.48
N ARG A 208 -12.41 0.98 14.73
CA ARG A 208 -12.45 1.11 13.27
C ARG A 208 -11.08 1.04 12.63
N MET A 209 -11.05 0.82 11.32
CA MET A 209 -9.84 0.90 10.49
C MET A 209 -10.18 1.55 9.14
N CYS A 210 -9.15 1.87 8.36
CA CYS A 210 -9.29 2.50 7.03
C CYS A 210 -10.06 3.84 7.06
N HIS A 211 -10.05 4.55 8.19
CA HIS A 211 -10.49 5.94 8.34
C HIS A 211 -9.33 6.90 8.10
N THR A 212 -9.62 8.20 8.08
CA THR A 212 -8.60 9.25 8.01
C THR A 212 -8.54 10.03 9.33
N LEU A 213 -7.35 10.56 9.63
CA LEU A 213 -7.08 11.45 10.76
C LEU A 213 -6.23 12.62 10.25
N THR A 214 -6.85 13.77 10.07
CA THR A 214 -6.24 14.92 9.38
C THR A 214 -6.01 16.06 10.37
N THR A 215 -4.78 16.55 10.45
CA THR A 215 -4.46 17.77 11.22
C THR A 215 -5.09 19.00 10.57
N LEU A 216 -5.70 19.85 11.39
CA LEU A 216 -6.19 21.18 11.04
C LEU A 216 -5.24 22.27 11.59
N ALA A 217 -5.36 23.50 11.12
CA ALA A 217 -4.41 24.58 11.45
C ALA A 217 -4.41 24.99 12.93
N ASP A 218 -5.49 24.73 13.67
CA ASP A 218 -5.63 25.04 15.09
C ASP A 218 -5.20 23.89 16.01
N ASN A 219 -4.31 23.00 15.52
CA ASN A 219 -3.81 21.83 16.24
C ASN A 219 -4.93 20.88 16.67
N LYS A 220 -6.04 20.85 15.93
CA LYS A 220 -7.08 19.84 16.08
C LYS A 220 -6.88 18.73 15.06
N MET A 221 -7.47 17.58 15.36
CA MET A 221 -7.44 16.42 14.48
C MET A 221 -8.88 16.07 14.07
N LEU A 222 -9.13 15.93 12.78
CA LEU A 222 -10.42 15.51 12.25
C LEU A 222 -10.37 14.03 11.88
N LEU A 223 -11.23 13.23 12.50
CA LEU A 223 -11.46 11.84 12.13
C LEU A 223 -12.66 11.76 11.19
N VAL A 224 -12.52 11.04 10.08
CA VAL A 224 -13.64 10.80 9.15
C VAL A 224 -13.77 9.34 8.76
N GLY A 225 -14.98 8.80 8.91
CA GLY A 225 -15.40 7.53 8.35
C GLY A 225 -14.62 6.30 8.87
N GLY A 226 -14.27 5.41 7.96
CA GLY A 226 -13.68 4.10 8.24
C GLY A 226 -14.71 2.98 8.22
N ARG A 227 -14.35 1.83 8.78
CA ARG A 227 -15.24 0.66 8.86
C ARG A 227 -14.99 -0.19 10.09
N SER A 228 -16.00 -0.97 10.46
CA SER A 228 -15.95 -1.95 11.57
C SER A 228 -15.76 -3.38 11.10
N ARG A 229 -16.20 -3.72 9.90
CA ARG A 229 -15.93 -4.97 9.20
C ARG A 229 -16.02 -4.69 7.69
N PRO A 230 -15.59 -5.59 6.81
CA PRO A 230 -15.91 -5.45 5.38
C PRO A 230 -17.41 -5.13 5.21
N GLY A 231 -17.77 -4.28 4.25
CA GLY A 231 -19.17 -3.92 3.99
C GLY A 231 -19.92 -3.11 5.06
N LEU A 232 -19.30 -2.76 6.20
CA LEU A 232 -19.93 -1.93 7.24
C LEU A 232 -19.13 -0.66 7.54
N HIS A 233 -19.43 0.37 6.75
CA HIS A 233 -18.75 1.65 6.75
C HIS A 233 -19.35 2.67 7.73
N PHE A 234 -18.54 3.66 8.09
CA PHE A 234 -18.93 4.80 8.90
C PHE A 234 -18.98 6.08 8.08
N GLN A 235 -19.88 6.99 8.46
CA GLN A 235 -19.97 8.36 7.93
C GLN A 235 -19.74 9.42 9.01
N ASP A 236 -19.54 8.99 10.26
CA ASP A 236 -19.40 9.90 11.38
C ASP A 236 -18.08 10.68 11.29
N VAL A 237 -18.16 11.92 11.80
CA VAL A 237 -17.05 12.87 11.84
C VAL A 237 -16.82 13.22 13.29
N TYR A 238 -15.56 13.19 13.73
CA TYR A 238 -15.19 13.64 15.07
C TYR A 238 -14.03 14.62 15.01
N LEU A 239 -14.12 15.64 15.84
CA LEU A 239 -13.06 16.60 16.09
C LEU A 239 -12.38 16.27 17.41
N CYS A 240 -11.07 16.07 17.40
CA CYS A 240 -10.27 15.93 18.61
C CYS A 240 -9.54 17.24 18.90
N ASN A 241 -9.75 17.77 20.11
CA ASN A 241 -9.01 18.90 20.64
C ASN A 241 -8.40 18.52 21.99
N LYS A 242 -7.07 18.41 22.06
CA LYS A 242 -6.31 18.09 23.30
C LYS A 242 -6.87 16.85 24.03
N GLY A 243 -7.13 15.77 23.29
CA GLY A 243 -7.65 14.50 23.84
C GLY A 243 -9.16 14.47 24.08
N VAL A 244 -9.89 15.55 23.79
CA VAL A 244 -11.36 15.57 23.89
C VAL A 244 -11.97 15.42 22.50
N TRP A 245 -12.78 14.38 22.33
CA TRP A 245 -13.54 14.16 21.10
C TRP A 245 -14.91 14.82 21.17
N GLU A 246 -15.26 15.50 20.08
CA GLU A 246 -16.58 16.04 19.81
C GLU A 246 -17.13 15.40 18.54
N LYS A 247 -18.34 14.85 18.60
CA LYS A 247 -19.02 14.36 17.40
C LYS A 247 -19.59 15.55 16.62
N LEU A 248 -19.21 15.66 15.36
CA LEU A 248 -19.73 16.65 14.42
C LEU A 248 -20.84 16.05 13.54
N PRO A 249 -21.56 16.85 12.73
CA PRO A 249 -22.50 16.32 11.75
C PRO A 249 -21.82 15.34 10.80
N ASP A 250 -22.50 14.23 10.54
CA ASP A 250 -22.02 13.14 9.70
C ASP A 250 -21.78 13.58 8.25
N MET A 251 -20.87 12.89 7.56
CA MET A 251 -20.75 12.93 6.11
C MET A 251 -22.03 12.38 5.45
N PRO A 252 -22.34 12.80 4.22
CA PRO A 252 -23.54 12.37 3.53
C PRO A 252 -23.45 10.92 3.01
N VAL A 253 -22.25 10.34 2.98
CA VAL A 253 -21.99 8.99 2.47
C VAL A 253 -20.97 8.32 3.39
N LYS A 254 -21.29 7.10 3.83
CA LYS A 254 -20.35 6.27 4.59
C LYS A 254 -19.20 5.83 3.71
N ARG A 255 -17.97 5.91 4.23
CA ARG A 255 -16.80 5.52 3.44
C ARG A 255 -15.62 5.01 4.24
N SER A 256 -14.85 4.10 3.65
CA SER A 256 -13.51 3.72 4.13
C SER A 256 -12.51 3.67 2.98
N ARG A 257 -11.22 3.54 3.30
CA ARG A 257 -10.13 3.51 2.30
C ARG A 257 -10.12 4.75 1.38
N HIS A 258 -10.73 5.85 1.83
CA HIS A 258 -10.74 7.13 1.13
C HIS A 258 -9.48 7.92 1.47
N ALA A 259 -9.14 8.89 0.64
CA ALA A 259 -8.11 9.86 0.95
C ALA A 259 -8.73 11.14 1.55
N CYS A 260 -7.98 11.83 2.40
CA CYS A 260 -8.39 13.09 3.02
C CYS A 260 -7.18 14.02 3.18
N VAL A 261 -7.32 15.28 2.78
CA VAL A 261 -6.29 16.32 2.92
C VAL A 261 -6.91 17.59 3.51
N SER A 262 -6.14 18.34 4.28
CA SER A 262 -6.53 19.70 4.70
C SER A 262 -6.44 20.64 3.49
N VAL A 263 -7.45 21.50 3.33
CA VAL A 263 -7.52 22.51 2.26
C VAL A 263 -7.30 23.90 2.84
N THR A 264 -7.97 24.19 3.96
CA THR A 264 -7.84 25.44 4.73
C THR A 264 -7.76 25.11 6.22
N GLU A 265 -7.73 26.13 7.06
CA GLU A 265 -7.67 25.97 8.52
C GLU A 265 -8.82 25.13 9.11
N ALA A 266 -9.97 25.08 8.44
CA ALA A 266 -11.15 24.38 8.92
C ALA A 266 -11.85 23.53 7.86
N GLU A 267 -11.25 23.38 6.68
CA GLU A 267 -11.84 22.58 5.60
C GLU A 267 -10.92 21.44 5.21
N VAL A 268 -11.53 20.29 4.97
CA VAL A 268 -10.86 19.12 4.42
C VAL A 268 -11.51 18.71 3.10
N LEU A 269 -10.71 18.12 2.21
CA LEU A 269 -11.18 17.49 0.98
C LEU A 269 -11.04 15.97 1.11
N LEU A 270 -12.14 15.27 0.91
CA LEU A 270 -12.20 13.82 0.82
C LEU A 270 -12.31 13.39 -0.64
N PHE A 271 -11.62 12.30 -0.97
CA PHE A 271 -11.64 11.71 -2.30
C PHE A 271 -11.76 10.18 -2.25
N GLY A 272 -12.67 9.65 -3.07
CA GLY A 272 -12.84 8.23 -3.34
C GLY A 272 -13.21 7.38 -2.12
N GLY A 273 -12.84 6.10 -2.16
CA GLY A 273 -13.06 5.10 -1.13
C GLY A 273 -14.15 4.07 -1.44
N LEU A 274 -14.33 3.13 -0.52
CA LEU A 274 -15.44 2.15 -0.54
C LEU A 274 -16.67 2.75 0.14
N THR A 275 -17.84 2.58 -0.44
CA THR A 275 -19.14 3.05 0.03
C THR A 275 -20.12 1.86 0.18
N ASP A 276 -21.18 2.02 0.97
CA ASP A 276 -22.23 0.98 1.14
C ASP A 276 -23.19 0.90 -0.07
N GLU A 277 -23.19 1.91 -0.95
CA GLU A 277 -24.16 2.06 -2.04
C GLU A 277 -23.45 1.96 -3.40
N ASN A 278 -23.89 1.04 -4.26
CA ASN A 278 -23.33 0.82 -5.61
C ASN A 278 -23.81 1.87 -6.64
N ASN A 279 -23.77 3.16 -6.32
CA ASN A 279 -24.18 4.20 -7.26
C ASN A 279 -22.96 4.93 -7.85
N ASP A 280 -22.82 4.86 -9.17
CA ASP A 280 -21.81 5.59 -9.97
C ASP A 280 -21.88 7.13 -9.81
N SER A 281 -22.89 7.67 -9.12
CA SER A 281 -23.03 9.09 -8.76
C SER A 281 -22.40 9.43 -7.41
N ASP A 282 -21.48 8.59 -6.90
CA ASP A 282 -20.85 8.80 -5.62
C ASP A 282 -20.17 10.17 -5.55
N LYS A 283 -20.42 10.88 -4.46
CA LYS A 283 -19.86 12.21 -4.16
C LYS A 283 -18.34 12.09 -4.04
N LEU A 284 -17.68 12.14 -5.19
CA LEU A 284 -16.31 11.72 -5.37
C LEU A 284 -15.36 12.64 -4.61
N PHE A 285 -15.54 13.94 -4.81
CA PHE A 285 -14.86 15.01 -4.10
C PHE A 285 -15.83 15.70 -3.14
N LEU A 286 -15.62 15.48 -1.84
CA LEU A 286 -16.42 16.11 -0.79
C LEU A 286 -15.54 17.06 0.01
N GLN A 287 -15.91 18.34 0.03
CA GLN A 287 -15.34 19.29 0.97
C GLN A 287 -16.21 19.33 2.24
N TYR A 288 -15.58 19.26 3.40
CA TYR A 288 -16.25 19.36 4.70
C TYR A 288 -15.71 20.57 5.47
N ASP A 289 -16.59 21.48 5.86
CA ASP A 289 -16.28 22.63 6.71
C ASP A 289 -16.59 22.27 8.17
N VAL A 290 -15.55 22.26 8.99
CA VAL A 290 -15.58 21.89 10.41
C VAL A 290 -16.28 22.95 11.27
N ARG A 291 -16.30 24.23 10.85
CA ARG A 291 -16.93 25.33 11.59
C ARG A 291 -18.45 25.28 11.47
N SER A 292 -18.95 25.01 10.26
CA SER A 292 -20.39 24.91 10.00
C SER A 292 -20.93 23.49 10.18
N GLY A 293 -20.06 22.48 10.13
CA GLY A 293 -20.45 21.07 10.11
C GLY A 293 -21.14 20.68 8.80
N THR A 294 -20.89 21.39 7.70
CA THR A 294 -21.56 21.15 6.42
C THR A 294 -20.61 20.53 5.41
N SER A 295 -21.12 19.60 4.60
CA SER A 295 -20.42 19.07 3.44
C SER A 295 -20.97 19.64 2.14
N LYS A 296 -20.09 19.82 1.15
CA LYS A 296 -20.46 20.13 -0.22
C LYS A 296 -19.69 19.25 -1.19
N GLU A 297 -20.35 18.88 -2.29
CA GLU A 297 -19.73 18.19 -3.40
C GLU A 297 -19.10 19.20 -4.35
N LEU A 298 -17.86 18.94 -4.76
CA LEU A 298 -17.17 19.79 -5.72
C LEU A 298 -17.47 19.36 -7.15
N LYS A 299 -17.72 20.34 -8.02
CA LYS A 299 -17.90 20.11 -9.45
C LYS A 299 -16.58 19.73 -10.08
N ILE A 300 -16.57 18.66 -10.85
CA ILE A 300 -15.35 18.18 -11.52
C ILE A 300 -15.25 18.84 -12.90
N LYS A 301 -14.09 19.42 -13.20
CA LYS A 301 -13.75 19.94 -14.53
C LYS A 301 -12.44 19.33 -14.99
N GLY A 302 -12.48 18.57 -16.09
CA GLY A 302 -11.32 17.91 -16.69
C GLY A 302 -11.37 16.39 -16.53
N ASP A 303 -10.20 15.76 -16.47
CA ASP A 303 -10.02 14.31 -16.52
C ASP A 303 -10.26 13.68 -15.15
N SER A 304 -11.51 13.29 -14.88
CA SER A 304 -11.85 12.60 -13.65
C SER A 304 -11.17 11.22 -13.57
N PRO A 305 -10.47 10.89 -12.47
CA PRO A 305 -9.94 9.55 -12.24
C PRO A 305 -11.02 8.49 -11.95
N GLY A 306 -12.28 8.90 -11.79
CA GLY A 306 -13.32 8.05 -11.20
C GLY A 306 -13.06 7.77 -9.72
N ASN A 307 -13.82 6.84 -9.14
CA ASN A 307 -13.59 6.41 -7.76
C ASN A 307 -12.30 5.59 -7.66
N LEU A 308 -11.43 5.96 -6.71
CA LEU A 308 -10.20 5.23 -6.40
C LEU A 308 -10.16 4.96 -4.89
N LEU A 309 -10.19 3.67 -4.52
CA LEU A 309 -10.02 3.25 -3.12
C LEU A 309 -8.55 2.95 -2.82
N SER A 310 -8.08 3.34 -1.63
CA SER A 310 -6.68 3.21 -1.20
C SER A 310 -5.68 3.90 -2.14
N CYS A 311 -6.09 5.02 -2.74
CA CYS A 311 -5.20 5.92 -3.47
C CYS A 311 -4.36 6.78 -2.51
N SER A 312 -3.34 7.43 -3.07
CA SER A 312 -2.59 8.48 -2.38
C SER A 312 -3.08 9.85 -2.86
N MET A 313 -3.27 10.79 -1.94
CA MET A 313 -3.61 12.18 -2.24
C MET A 313 -2.78 13.13 -1.39
N ASN A 314 -2.25 14.18 -2.01
CA ASN A 314 -1.59 15.29 -1.33
C ASN A 314 -2.14 16.63 -1.83
N TYR A 315 -1.99 17.67 -1.04
CA TYR A 315 -2.33 19.05 -1.39
C TYR A 315 -1.35 19.99 -0.69
N ASP A 316 -0.77 20.95 -1.42
CA ASP A 316 0.20 21.91 -0.89
C ASP A 316 -0.39 23.31 -0.61
N GLY A 317 -1.70 23.47 -0.81
CA GLY A 317 -2.39 24.76 -0.70
C GLY A 317 -2.71 25.41 -2.04
N GLU A 318 -2.02 25.01 -3.11
CA GLU A 318 -2.27 25.49 -4.48
C GLU A 318 -2.65 24.34 -5.41
N PHE A 319 -1.85 23.27 -5.39
CA PHE A 319 -2.04 22.08 -6.20
C PHE A 319 -2.08 20.82 -5.33
N GLY A 320 -2.81 19.83 -5.81
CA GLY A 320 -2.79 18.49 -5.27
C GLY A 320 -2.52 17.44 -6.32
N TYR A 321 -2.15 16.26 -5.84
CA TYR A 321 -1.79 15.12 -6.69
C TYR A 321 -2.47 13.85 -6.19
N ILE A 322 -3.03 13.07 -7.12
CA ILE A 322 -3.69 11.80 -6.87
C ILE A 322 -3.07 10.73 -7.77
N PHE A 323 -2.74 9.57 -7.19
CA PHE A 323 -2.30 8.40 -7.95
C PHE A 323 -2.59 7.10 -7.20
N GLY A 324 -2.42 5.97 -7.90
CA GLY A 324 -2.68 4.65 -7.33
C GLY A 324 -4.15 4.46 -6.99
N GLY A 325 -4.41 3.46 -6.15
CA GLY A 325 -5.75 3.05 -5.75
C GLY A 325 -6.43 2.17 -6.78
N ILE A 326 -7.39 1.38 -6.29
CA ILE A 326 -8.16 0.44 -7.08
C ILE A 326 -9.39 1.17 -7.64
N SER A 327 -9.60 1.08 -8.95
CA SER A 327 -10.78 1.63 -9.64
C SER A 327 -11.95 0.64 -9.71
N ASN A 328 -11.68 -0.66 -9.59
CA ASN A 328 -12.70 -1.71 -9.53
C ASN A 328 -12.41 -2.67 -8.38
N HIS A 329 -13.29 -2.72 -7.38
CA HIS A 329 -13.05 -3.51 -6.17
C HIS A 329 -13.03 -5.03 -6.43
N ASN A 330 -13.81 -5.52 -7.39
CA ASN A 330 -13.95 -6.97 -7.67
C ASN A 330 -12.78 -7.51 -8.50
N VAL A 331 -12.23 -6.66 -9.36
CA VAL A 331 -11.02 -6.96 -10.14
C VAL A 331 -10.09 -5.78 -9.94
N PRO A 332 -8.99 -5.91 -9.17
CA PRO A 332 -8.21 -4.76 -8.72
C PRO A 332 -7.42 -4.15 -9.89
N ILE A 333 -8.13 -3.43 -10.75
CA ILE A 333 -7.56 -2.54 -11.75
C ILE A 333 -7.05 -1.36 -10.95
N VAL A 334 -5.74 -1.12 -11.03
CA VAL A 334 -5.08 -0.10 -10.22
C VAL A 334 -4.70 1.04 -11.15
N ASN A 335 -5.00 2.26 -10.71
CA ASN A 335 -4.69 3.45 -11.48
C ASN A 335 -3.17 3.69 -11.55
N ASP A 336 -2.65 3.83 -12.76
CA ASP A 336 -1.24 4.08 -13.08
C ASP A 336 -0.97 5.52 -13.53
N LYS A 337 -2.00 6.38 -13.49
CA LYS A 337 -1.90 7.81 -13.84
C LYS A 337 -1.68 8.67 -12.61
N LEU A 338 -0.93 9.74 -12.80
CA LEU A 338 -0.79 10.86 -11.87
C LEU A 338 -1.72 11.97 -12.32
N TYR A 339 -2.67 12.31 -11.46
CA TYR A 339 -3.57 13.44 -11.67
C TYR A 339 -3.07 14.62 -10.86
N LYS A 340 -3.05 15.80 -11.48
CA LYS A 340 -2.82 17.08 -10.82
C LYS A 340 -4.17 17.81 -10.71
N PHE A 341 -4.46 18.37 -9.54
CA PHE A 341 -5.69 19.14 -9.34
C PHE A 341 -5.44 20.47 -8.64
N LYS A 342 -6.38 21.40 -8.77
CA LYS A 342 -6.50 22.61 -7.96
C LYS A 342 -7.96 22.86 -7.61
N ILE A 343 -8.20 23.53 -6.49
CA ILE A 343 -9.54 23.85 -6.00
C ILE A 343 -9.82 25.33 -6.29
N ILE A 344 -10.89 25.62 -7.03
CA ILE A 344 -11.34 26.97 -7.35
C ILE A 344 -12.82 27.05 -6.98
N ASP A 345 -13.13 27.80 -5.93
CA ASP A 345 -14.47 27.92 -5.36
C ASP A 345 -15.10 26.54 -5.07
N ASP A 346 -16.17 26.19 -5.79
CA ASP A 346 -16.88 24.90 -5.70
C ASP A 346 -16.47 23.91 -6.80
N THR A 347 -15.33 24.14 -7.46
CA THR A 347 -14.87 23.35 -8.61
C THR A 347 -13.48 22.77 -8.34
N ILE A 348 -13.30 21.49 -8.65
CA ILE A 348 -11.99 20.87 -8.77
C ILE A 348 -11.61 20.79 -10.24
N GLU A 349 -10.58 21.54 -10.64
CA GLU A 349 -9.97 21.40 -11.96
C GLU A 349 -8.89 20.32 -11.87
N ILE A 350 -9.04 19.25 -12.65
CA ILE A 350 -8.18 18.06 -12.57
C ILE A 350 -7.75 17.59 -13.97
N GLU A 351 -6.49 17.21 -14.12
CA GLU A 351 -5.93 16.71 -15.38
C GLU A 351 -4.94 15.57 -15.12
N SER A 352 -4.86 14.62 -16.06
CA SER A 352 -3.84 13.57 -16.04
C SER A 352 -2.52 14.13 -16.59
N VAL A 353 -1.49 14.22 -15.75
CA VAL A 353 -0.20 14.85 -16.13
C VAL A 353 0.91 13.85 -16.46
N TYR A 354 0.81 12.62 -15.99
CA TYR A 354 1.81 11.58 -16.21
C TYR A 354 1.21 10.18 -16.05
N GLN A 355 1.81 9.16 -16.67
CA GLN A 355 1.38 7.76 -16.54
C GLN A 355 2.60 6.85 -16.49
N ASP A 356 2.66 5.97 -15.49
CA ASP A 356 3.73 5.01 -15.31
C ASP A 356 3.26 3.86 -14.41
N TYR A 357 3.66 2.62 -14.74
CA TYR A 357 3.31 1.45 -13.94
C TYR A 357 3.78 1.57 -12.47
N LEU A 358 4.82 2.37 -12.18
CA LEU A 358 5.27 2.63 -10.82
C LEU A 358 4.25 3.40 -9.96
N LEU A 359 3.26 4.06 -10.57
CA LEU A 359 2.15 4.72 -9.88
C LEU A 359 1.02 3.73 -9.56
N SER A 360 0.99 2.56 -10.20
CA SER A 360 0.00 1.51 -9.99
C SER A 360 0.21 0.82 -8.63
N ARG A 361 -0.24 1.49 -7.56
CA ARG A 361 -0.06 1.06 -6.16
C ARG A 361 -1.37 1.07 -5.38
N ILE A 362 -1.58 0.04 -4.58
CA ILE A 362 -2.69 -0.06 -3.62
C ILE A 362 -2.15 0.24 -2.24
N GLY A 363 -2.72 1.24 -1.56
CA GLY A 363 -2.39 1.56 -0.16
C GLY A 363 -1.04 2.24 0.04
N SER A 364 -0.42 2.79 -1.02
CA SER A 364 0.80 3.58 -0.89
C SER A 364 0.55 4.92 -0.21
N GLN A 365 1.53 5.37 0.57
CA GLN A 365 1.55 6.71 1.14
C GLN A 365 2.48 7.61 0.33
N SER A 366 2.23 8.91 0.34
CA SER A 366 3.10 9.87 -0.33
C SER A 366 3.12 11.22 0.36
N LYS A 367 4.15 12.02 0.05
CA LYS A 367 4.32 13.40 0.53
C LYS A 367 4.94 14.27 -0.56
N LEU A 368 4.46 15.51 -0.67
CA LEU A 368 5.08 16.53 -1.51
C LEU A 368 6.30 17.11 -0.79
N LEU A 369 7.44 17.10 -1.48
CA LEU A 369 8.72 17.62 -1.00
C LEU A 369 9.18 18.75 -1.93
N GLY A 370 8.45 19.87 -1.93
CA GLY A 370 8.67 20.93 -2.90
C GLY A 370 8.31 20.46 -4.32
N ASN A 371 9.30 20.31 -5.20
CA ASN A 371 9.11 19.95 -6.61
C ASN A 371 9.09 18.43 -6.88
N LYS A 372 9.15 17.58 -5.85
CA LYS A 372 9.15 16.12 -5.98
C LYS A 372 8.09 15.47 -5.11
N LEU A 373 7.62 14.30 -5.53
CA LEU A 373 6.71 13.45 -4.79
C LEU A 373 7.49 12.28 -4.19
N LEU A 374 7.52 12.17 -2.87
CA LEU A 374 7.99 10.96 -2.17
C LEU A 374 6.86 9.94 -2.15
N ILE A 375 7.10 8.74 -2.68
CA ILE A 375 6.15 7.63 -2.72
C ILE A 375 6.71 6.47 -1.92
N VAL A 376 5.94 6.01 -0.94
CA VAL A 376 6.32 4.93 -0.04
C VAL A 376 5.30 3.81 -0.17
N GLY A 377 5.81 2.61 -0.45
CA GLY A 377 5.11 1.37 -0.25
C GLY A 377 3.89 1.12 -1.13
N GLY A 378 2.90 0.45 -0.56
CA GLY A 378 1.78 -0.15 -1.26
C GLY A 378 2.15 -1.49 -1.92
N VAL A 379 1.19 -2.08 -2.63
CA VAL A 379 1.43 -3.25 -3.50
C VAL A 379 1.04 -2.92 -4.94
N SER A 380 1.61 -3.63 -5.91
CA SER A 380 1.27 -3.45 -7.31
C SER A 380 0.78 -4.75 -7.92
N THR A 381 -0.29 -4.65 -8.71
CA THR A 381 -0.87 -5.74 -9.50
C THR A 381 -0.07 -6.07 -10.76
N ILE A 382 0.82 -5.17 -11.17
CA ILE A 382 1.62 -5.30 -12.39
C ILE A 382 2.93 -6.04 -12.11
N LYS A 383 3.69 -5.60 -11.10
CA LYS A 383 4.98 -6.19 -10.73
C LYS A 383 5.24 -6.02 -9.24
N MET A 384 5.83 -7.03 -8.59
CA MET A 384 6.19 -6.93 -7.19
C MET A 384 7.15 -5.75 -6.97
N LEU A 385 6.85 -4.93 -5.97
CA LEU A 385 7.74 -3.85 -5.54
C LEU A 385 8.93 -4.44 -4.77
N THR A 386 10.12 -3.92 -5.02
CA THR A 386 11.40 -4.45 -4.54
C THR A 386 12.13 -3.40 -3.71
N LYS A 387 13.28 -3.75 -3.12
CA LYS A 387 14.15 -2.76 -2.45
C LYS A 387 14.55 -1.54 -3.30
N LYS A 388 14.42 -1.61 -4.64
CA LYS A 388 14.65 -0.49 -5.56
C LYS A 388 13.37 0.25 -6.00
N THR A 389 12.18 -0.22 -5.61
CA THR A 389 10.89 0.37 -6.03
C THR A 389 9.88 0.53 -4.89
N ASN A 390 10.20 0.06 -3.68
CA ASN A 390 9.36 0.24 -2.50
C ASN A 390 9.31 1.70 -2.04
N ILE A 391 10.42 2.43 -2.12
CA ILE A 391 10.49 3.85 -1.78
C ILE A 391 11.11 4.59 -2.97
N MET A 392 10.37 5.55 -3.51
CA MET A 392 10.73 6.27 -4.73
C MET A 392 10.50 7.77 -4.56
N THR A 393 11.27 8.58 -5.28
CA THR A 393 10.92 9.98 -5.54
C THR A 393 10.65 10.18 -7.02
N LEU A 394 9.68 11.04 -7.31
CA LEU A 394 9.31 11.47 -8.66
C LEU A 394 9.48 12.98 -8.76
N GLU A 395 10.42 13.43 -9.59
CA GLU A 395 10.57 14.86 -9.91
C GLU A 395 9.35 15.31 -10.74
N LEU A 396 8.61 16.32 -10.28
CA LEU A 396 7.36 16.73 -10.94
C LEU A 396 7.59 17.59 -12.19
N ALA A 397 8.81 18.12 -12.36
CA ALA A 397 9.15 18.97 -13.51
C ALA A 397 9.38 18.16 -14.80
N ASP A 398 9.95 16.96 -14.69
CA ASP A 398 10.34 16.12 -15.85
C ASP A 398 10.01 14.63 -15.67
N PHE A 399 9.28 14.28 -14.60
CA PHE A 399 8.81 12.95 -14.27
C PHE A 399 9.93 11.89 -14.17
N LYS A 400 11.10 12.30 -13.68
CA LYS A 400 12.21 11.37 -13.43
C LYS A 400 12.07 10.67 -12.09
N TRP A 401 12.15 9.34 -12.15
CA TRP A 401 12.18 8.46 -10.99
C TRP A 401 13.58 8.31 -10.39
N LYS A 402 13.64 8.29 -9.06
CA LYS A 402 14.81 7.88 -8.29
C LYS A 402 14.38 6.92 -7.19
N TYR A 403 15.22 5.96 -6.84
CA TYR A 403 14.93 5.06 -5.72
C TYR A 403 15.56 5.56 -4.42
N VAL A 404 14.87 5.36 -3.31
CA VAL A 404 15.41 5.62 -1.96
C VAL A 404 15.85 4.30 -1.37
N GLN A 405 17.11 4.24 -0.93
CA GLN A 405 17.67 3.01 -0.39
C GLN A 405 17.10 2.69 0.98
N VAL A 406 16.57 1.48 1.15
CA VAL A 406 16.38 0.87 2.48
C VAL A 406 17.73 0.32 2.93
N PRO A 407 18.32 0.74 4.06
CA PRO A 407 19.60 0.21 4.54
C PRO A 407 19.60 -1.30 4.70
N GLU A 408 20.73 -1.95 4.38
CA GLU A 408 20.89 -3.40 4.52
C GLU A 408 20.66 -3.88 5.96
N GLN A 409 21.13 -3.10 6.93
CA GLN A 409 20.91 -3.40 8.35
C GLN A 409 19.41 -3.51 8.66
N ILE A 410 18.61 -2.53 8.22
CA ILE A 410 17.16 -2.53 8.42
C ILE A 410 16.54 -3.77 7.75
N ARG A 411 16.88 -4.07 6.50
CA ARG A 411 16.33 -5.26 5.81
C ARG A 411 16.63 -6.57 6.55
N LYS A 412 17.79 -6.68 7.19
CA LYS A 412 18.19 -7.90 7.93
C LYS A 412 17.55 -8.02 9.30
N THR A 413 17.39 -6.92 10.05
CA THR A 413 16.92 -6.96 11.44
C THR A 413 15.43 -6.68 11.60
N SER A 414 14.89 -5.84 10.73
CA SER A 414 13.56 -5.26 10.83
C SER A 414 13.08 -4.91 9.42
N PRO A 415 12.89 -5.92 8.53
CA PRO A 415 12.48 -5.66 7.16
C PRO A 415 11.13 -4.94 7.13
N PRO A 416 11.02 -3.79 6.46
CA PRO A 416 9.76 -3.08 6.36
C PRO A 416 8.72 -3.90 5.60
N ILE A 417 7.47 -3.79 6.03
CA ILE A 417 6.31 -4.21 5.28
C ILE A 417 5.48 -2.99 4.87
N PHE A 418 5.17 -2.92 3.60
CA PHE A 418 4.56 -1.74 2.98
C PHE A 418 3.04 -1.85 2.84
N ILE A 419 2.38 -2.47 3.83
CA ILE A 419 0.93 -2.67 3.88
C ILE A 419 0.36 -2.02 5.13
N GLY A 420 -0.67 -1.19 4.96
CA GLY A 420 -1.47 -0.65 6.05
C GLY A 420 -0.69 0.21 7.05
N PHE A 421 0.38 0.87 6.63
CA PHE A 421 1.15 1.80 7.46
C PHE A 421 0.67 3.24 7.22
N GLY A 422 1.00 4.14 8.14
CA GLY A 422 0.85 5.59 7.95
C GLY A 422 2.19 6.28 7.75
N LEU A 423 2.19 7.37 6.97
CA LEU A 423 3.34 8.23 6.74
C LEU A 423 2.99 9.66 7.17
N VAL A 424 3.71 10.18 8.15
CA VAL A 424 3.41 11.47 8.75
C VAL A 424 4.66 12.34 8.85
N GLU A 425 4.51 13.63 8.61
CA GLU A 425 5.59 14.59 8.81
C GLU A 425 5.77 14.88 10.30
N LYS A 426 7.00 15.09 10.74
CA LYS A 426 7.24 15.69 12.05
C LYS A 426 6.77 17.14 12.02
N SER A 427 5.74 17.47 12.79
CA SER A 427 5.38 18.87 13.03
C SER A 427 6.52 19.56 13.79
N SER A 428 6.93 20.76 13.34
CA SER A 428 7.93 21.55 14.04
C SER A 428 7.37 22.94 14.38
N HIS A 429 7.46 23.34 15.65
CA HIS A 429 7.10 24.70 16.09
C HIS A 429 8.11 25.77 15.64
N LYS A 430 9.27 25.35 15.14
CA LYS A 430 10.35 26.25 14.76
C LYS A 430 10.45 26.23 13.24
N GLN A 431 10.15 27.37 12.64
CA GLN A 431 10.36 27.75 11.23
C GLN A 431 11.84 27.65 10.76
N ARG A 432 12.68 26.86 11.45
CA ARG A 432 14.15 26.81 11.34
C ARG A 432 14.75 25.39 11.39
N ASP A 433 13.98 24.29 11.48
CA ASP A 433 14.57 22.97 11.23
C ASP A 433 14.80 22.83 9.71
N ALA A 434 16.08 22.84 9.32
CA ALA A 434 16.51 22.83 7.92
C ALA A 434 16.37 21.46 7.23
N SER A 435 15.77 20.47 7.88
CA SER A 435 15.56 19.12 7.35
C SER A 435 14.18 18.60 7.79
N ALA A 436 13.27 18.42 6.84
CA ALA A 436 12.01 17.73 7.10
C ALA A 436 12.29 16.25 7.41
N SER A 437 11.49 15.65 8.29
CA SER A 437 11.57 14.22 8.60
C SER A 437 10.19 13.61 8.63
N TYR A 438 10.03 12.43 8.01
CA TYR A 438 8.76 11.71 7.95
C TYR A 438 8.86 10.39 8.71
N PHE A 439 7.84 10.04 9.46
CA PHE A 439 7.77 8.78 10.20
C PHE A 439 6.84 7.80 9.48
N MET A 440 7.35 6.59 9.27
CA MET A 440 6.58 5.44 8.82
C MET A 440 6.23 4.58 10.04
N LEU A 441 4.93 4.50 10.35
CA LEU A 441 4.42 3.94 11.60
C LEU A 441 3.28 2.96 11.35
N GLY A 442 3.19 1.94 12.21
CA GLY A 442 2.24 0.85 12.05
C GLY A 442 2.42 0.12 10.73
N GLY A 443 1.42 -0.65 10.33
CA GLY A 443 1.47 -1.52 9.18
C GLY A 443 1.99 -2.91 9.49
N GLY A 444 1.50 -3.86 8.72
CA GLY A 444 1.70 -5.28 8.95
C GLY A 444 0.93 -6.12 7.95
N ALA A 445 1.21 -7.42 7.97
CA ALA A 445 0.44 -8.43 7.26
C ALA A 445 0.45 -9.72 8.07
N VAL A 446 -0.60 -10.54 7.94
CA VAL A 446 -0.65 -11.89 8.51
C VAL A 446 0.27 -12.83 7.72
N CYS A 447 0.62 -12.47 6.48
CA CYS A 447 1.47 -13.22 5.58
C CYS A 447 0.91 -14.64 5.35
N TYR A 448 -0.38 -14.71 5.03
CA TYR A 448 -1.11 -15.98 4.88
C TYR A 448 -1.03 -16.80 6.18
N SER A 449 -0.70 -18.09 6.10
CA SER A 449 -0.50 -18.95 7.27
C SER A 449 0.94 -18.97 7.80
N PHE A 450 1.85 -18.14 7.25
CA PHE A 450 3.27 -18.16 7.63
C PHE A 450 3.54 -17.45 8.96
N GLY A 451 2.64 -16.55 9.37
CA GLY A 451 2.71 -15.80 10.61
C GLY A 451 2.96 -14.31 10.39
N SER A 452 2.38 -13.50 11.27
CA SER A 452 2.34 -12.05 11.11
C SER A 452 3.72 -11.39 11.12
N CYS A 453 3.84 -10.29 10.36
CA CYS A 453 4.92 -9.32 10.49
C CYS A 453 4.34 -7.92 10.66
N PHE A 454 5.07 -7.08 11.40
CA PHE A 454 4.72 -5.70 11.67
C PHE A 454 5.94 -4.82 11.49
N ASN A 455 5.71 -3.55 11.18
CA ASN A 455 6.78 -2.57 11.03
C ASN A 455 7.40 -2.20 12.38
N SER A 456 8.70 -1.91 12.36
CA SER A 456 9.30 -1.06 13.38
C SER A 456 8.94 0.42 13.16
N VAL A 457 9.48 1.31 13.99
CA VAL A 457 9.41 2.75 13.72
C VAL A 457 10.54 3.13 12.79
N TYR A 458 10.19 3.63 11.62
CA TYR A 458 11.17 4.13 10.66
C TYR A 458 11.00 5.62 10.43
N ARG A 459 12.11 6.30 10.18
CA ARG A 459 12.15 7.73 9.86
C ARG A 459 12.86 7.94 8.52
N LEU A 460 12.28 8.78 7.68
CA LEU A 460 12.84 9.24 6.41
C LEU A 460 13.29 10.67 6.61
N ASP A 461 14.59 10.88 6.68
CA ASP A 461 15.21 12.20 6.83
C ASP A 461 15.45 12.81 5.45
N ILE A 462 15.00 14.05 5.26
CA ILE A 462 15.19 14.81 4.02
C ILE A 462 16.39 15.74 4.19
N VAL A 463 17.41 15.52 3.36
CA VAL A 463 18.61 16.36 3.30
C VAL A 463 18.43 17.34 2.13
N ASN A 464 18.50 18.64 2.43
CA ASN A 464 18.42 19.71 1.43
C ASN A 464 19.65 19.78 0.53
#